data_AF-A0A8J3BBN2-F1
#
_entry.id   AF-A0A8J3BBN2-F1
#
_cell.length_a   1.000
_cell.length_b   1.000
_cell.length_c   1.000
_cell.angle_alpha   90.00
_cell.angle_beta   90.00
_cell.angle_gamma   90.00
#
_symmetry.space_group_name_H-M   'P 1'
#
loop_
_entity.id
_entity.type
_entity.pdbx_description
1 polymer ?
#
loop_
_entity_poly.entity_id
_entity_poly.type
_entity_poly.pdbx_seq_one_letter_code
_entity_poly.pdbx_strand_id
1 'polypeptide(L)'
;MTENVTVHSQKPSSSDQNTLLDQELNQDQDQNTPLPISQLKIKFNDFLSKINKDNFHKALEIVEWISIQLDLHDKAMQYRHQKHNDKNKCHPIRPVRGEIYMAELGSNVGSEFNSWHPVLIIQNDRGNTYSEKTIVLPMTGYKQNKRYDKNIYHKIYPDDFDEGQPNKISLVKIADITTIDKARLGRKVGKLNDHVMKMITDKLRKHLAIRTCQNKPGQTALR
;
A
#
# COMPACT_ATOMS: atom_id res chain seq x y z
N MET A 1 50.54 -13.41 31.25
CA MET A 1 49.66 -12.25 31.47
C MET A 1 49.23 -11.76 30.10
N THR A 2 48.08 -12.18 29.63
CA THR A 2 47.54 -11.84 28.30
C THR A 2 46.13 -11.32 28.53
N GLU A 3 45.95 -10.02 28.34
CA GLU A 3 44.70 -9.30 28.54
C GLU A 3 43.74 -9.56 27.38
N ASN A 4 42.52 -10.00 27.70
CA ASN A 4 41.41 -10.09 26.78
C ASN A 4 40.75 -8.70 26.66
N VAL A 5 40.85 -8.08 25.49
CA VAL A 5 40.09 -6.87 25.15
C VAL A 5 38.69 -7.27 24.69
N THR A 6 37.69 -7.05 25.53
CA THR A 6 36.27 -7.19 25.18
C THR A 6 35.81 -5.96 24.39
N VAL A 7 35.54 -6.11 23.10
CA VAL A 7 34.91 -5.07 22.28
C VAL A 7 33.40 -5.13 22.48
N HIS A 8 32.85 -4.22 23.28
CA HIS A 8 31.42 -3.98 23.33
C HIS A 8 30.98 -3.16 22.11
N SER A 9 30.29 -3.80 21.17
CA SER A 9 29.56 -3.11 20.11
C SER A 9 28.33 -2.42 20.70
N GLN A 10 28.41 -1.11 20.92
CA GLN A 10 27.24 -0.30 21.24
C GLN A 10 26.30 -0.26 20.03
N LYS A 11 25.03 -0.62 20.26
CA LYS A 11 23.92 -0.41 19.32
C LYS A 11 23.68 1.10 19.20
N PRO A 12 23.53 1.68 17.99
CA PRO A 12 23.21 3.09 17.87
C PRO A 12 21.83 3.37 18.48
N SER A 13 21.75 4.45 19.26
CA SER A 13 20.54 4.91 19.92
C SER A 13 19.51 5.39 18.92
N SER A 14 18.22 5.21 19.24
CA SER A 14 17.06 5.64 18.45
C SER A 14 16.93 7.15 18.25
N SER A 15 17.89 7.95 18.75
CA SER A 15 18.01 9.39 18.54
C SER A 15 18.48 9.75 17.14
N ASP A 16 19.33 8.91 16.53
CA ASP A 16 20.13 9.34 15.37
C ASP A 16 19.38 9.14 14.04
N GLN A 17 18.29 8.38 14.04
CA GLN A 17 17.41 8.22 12.87
C GLN A 17 16.40 9.36 12.71
N ASN A 18 16.07 10.08 13.79
CA ASN A 18 15.19 11.24 13.71
C ASN A 18 15.92 12.48 13.15
N THR A 19 17.22 12.61 13.41
CA THR A 19 18.01 13.75 12.95
C THR A 19 18.15 13.82 11.43
N LEU A 20 18.11 12.68 10.74
CA LEU A 20 18.14 12.61 9.27
C LEU A 20 16.78 12.95 8.64
N LEU A 21 15.67 12.62 9.31
CA LEU A 21 14.32 13.00 8.87
C LEU A 21 14.03 14.50 9.09
N ASP A 22 14.56 15.05 10.19
CA ASP A 22 14.45 16.48 10.51
C ASP A 22 15.25 17.38 9.54
N GLN A 23 16.24 16.82 8.84
CA GLN A 23 16.98 17.51 7.77
C GLN A 23 16.23 17.53 6.43
N GLU A 24 15.39 16.54 6.13
CA GLU A 24 14.56 16.52 4.92
C GLU A 24 13.36 17.47 5.00
N LEU A 25 12.87 17.77 6.21
CA LEU A 25 11.75 18.70 6.43
C LEU A 25 12.15 20.19 6.43
N ASN A 26 13.45 20.51 6.48
CA ASN A 26 13.96 21.88 6.50
C ASN A 26 14.55 22.35 5.15
N GLN A 27 14.40 21.56 4.08
CA GLN A 27 14.70 21.98 2.71
C GLN A 27 13.44 22.50 2.00
N ASP A 28 12.68 23.38 2.66
CA ASP A 28 11.73 24.21 1.94
C ASP A 28 12.52 25.24 1.14
N GLN A 29 12.47 25.01 -0.16
CA GLN A 29 13.12 25.77 -1.21
C GLN A 29 12.76 27.26 -1.13
N ASP A 30 13.73 28.08 -1.46
CA ASP A 30 13.57 29.50 -1.77
C ASP A 30 12.42 29.68 -2.78
N GLN A 31 11.24 30.09 -2.29
CA GLN A 31 9.99 30.12 -3.07
C GLN A 31 10.00 31.07 -4.28
N ASN A 32 11.10 31.81 -4.48
CA ASN A 32 11.30 32.74 -5.57
C ASN A 32 12.23 32.24 -6.69
N THR A 33 12.76 31.02 -6.60
CA THR A 33 13.58 30.46 -7.70
C THR A 33 12.67 29.95 -8.82
N PRO A 34 12.81 30.42 -10.08
CA PRO A 34 12.02 29.91 -11.20
C PRO A 34 12.25 28.40 -11.38
N LEU A 35 11.16 27.64 -11.48
CA LEU A 35 11.22 26.20 -11.72
C LEU A 35 12.02 25.90 -13.01
N PRO A 36 12.91 24.88 -13.02
CA PRO A 36 13.73 24.54 -14.17
C PRO A 36 12.92 23.79 -15.26
N ILE A 37 11.92 24.46 -15.84
CA ILE A 37 11.00 23.93 -16.86
C ILE A 37 11.77 23.38 -18.09
N SER A 38 12.97 23.91 -18.38
CA SER A 38 13.83 23.43 -19.46
C SER A 38 14.21 21.95 -19.31
N GLN A 39 14.47 21.49 -18.09
CA GLN A 39 14.81 20.09 -17.82
C GLN A 39 13.61 19.17 -18.09
N LEU A 40 12.41 19.58 -17.68
CA LEU A 40 11.18 18.84 -17.96
C LEU A 40 10.92 18.72 -19.46
N LYS A 41 11.07 19.80 -20.23
CA LYS A 41 10.92 19.79 -21.68
C LYS A 41 11.83 18.77 -22.37
N ILE A 42 13.09 18.69 -21.95
CA ILE A 42 14.05 17.71 -22.49
C ILE A 42 13.58 16.28 -22.22
N LYS A 43 13.10 16.00 -21.00
CA LYS A 43 12.57 14.68 -20.62
C LYS A 43 11.30 14.32 -21.39
N PHE A 44 10.39 15.27 -21.60
CA PHE A 44 9.20 15.03 -22.41
C PHE A 44 9.53 14.75 -23.87
N ASN A 45 10.52 15.43 -24.46
CA ASN A 45 10.96 15.15 -25.82
C ASN A 45 11.55 13.73 -25.96
N ASP A 46 12.37 13.30 -24.99
CA ASP A 46 12.87 11.91 -24.94
C ASP A 46 11.72 10.90 -24.83
N PHE A 47 10.71 11.17 -23.99
CA PHE A 47 9.51 10.35 -23.89
C PHE A 47 8.76 10.26 -25.23
N LEU A 48 8.48 11.39 -25.88
CA LEU A 48 7.78 11.43 -27.17
C LEU A 48 8.53 10.64 -28.25
N SER A 49 9.86 10.67 -28.24
CA SER A 49 10.70 9.93 -29.20
C SER A 49 10.58 8.40 -29.08
N LYS A 50 10.11 7.89 -27.93
CA LYS A 50 9.94 6.46 -27.65
C LYS A 50 8.56 5.92 -28.02
N ILE A 51 7.63 6.80 -28.41
CA ILE A 51 6.26 6.41 -28.73
C ILE A 51 6.21 5.82 -30.14
N ASN A 52 5.53 4.69 -30.27
CA ASN A 52 5.23 4.01 -31.52
C ASN A 52 3.76 3.55 -31.54
N LYS A 53 3.33 2.92 -32.64
CA LYS A 53 1.93 2.49 -32.80
C LYS A 53 1.49 1.47 -31.74
N ASP A 54 2.41 0.62 -31.27
CA ASP A 54 2.10 -0.47 -30.35
C ASP A 54 1.93 0.03 -28.91
N ASN A 55 2.71 1.04 -28.50
CA ASN A 55 2.68 1.58 -27.14
C ASN A 55 1.87 2.89 -27.02
N PHE A 56 1.28 3.40 -28.11
CA PHE A 56 0.59 4.70 -28.13
C PHE A 56 -0.50 4.81 -27.06
N HIS A 57 -1.38 3.81 -26.94
CA HIS A 57 -2.45 3.84 -25.95
C HIS A 57 -1.92 3.83 -24.51
N LYS A 58 -0.83 3.11 -24.27
CA LYS A 58 -0.19 3.10 -22.95
C LYS A 58 0.50 4.43 -22.66
N ALA A 59 1.12 5.05 -23.67
CA ALA A 59 1.71 6.38 -23.54
C ALA A 59 0.64 7.43 -23.20
N LEU A 60 -0.53 7.37 -23.84
CA LEU A 60 -1.65 8.24 -23.53
C LEU A 60 -2.14 8.07 -22.08
N GLU A 61 -2.34 6.83 -21.63
CA GLU A 61 -2.72 6.50 -20.25
C GLU A 61 -1.68 7.03 -19.23
N ILE A 62 -0.39 6.91 -19.53
CA ILE A 62 0.69 7.44 -18.69
C ILE A 62 0.64 8.96 -18.62
N VAL A 63 0.38 9.65 -19.73
CA VAL A 63 0.27 11.12 -19.74
C VAL A 63 -0.89 11.60 -18.87
N GLU A 64 -2.05 10.96 -18.97
CA GLU A 64 -3.20 11.23 -18.08
C GLU A 64 -2.84 10.96 -16.61
N TRP A 65 -2.11 9.88 -16.36
CA TRP A 65 -1.66 9.48 -15.03
C TRP A 65 -0.69 10.47 -14.38
N ILE A 66 0.15 11.17 -15.17
CA ILE A 66 1.09 12.17 -14.64
C ILE A 66 0.33 13.28 -13.89
N SER A 67 -0.76 13.79 -14.46
CA SER A 67 -1.58 14.82 -13.81
C SER A 67 -2.15 14.33 -12.49
N ILE A 68 -2.72 13.12 -12.48
CA ILE A 68 -3.29 12.53 -11.26
C ILE A 68 -2.20 12.27 -10.20
N GLN A 69 -1.00 11.89 -10.61
CA GLN A 69 0.13 11.70 -9.70
C GLN A 69 0.57 12.99 -9.01
N LEU A 70 0.52 14.13 -9.69
CA LEU A 70 0.80 15.42 -9.08
C LEU A 70 -0.25 15.76 -8.01
N ASP A 71 -1.54 15.57 -8.31
CA ASP A 71 -2.61 15.78 -7.31
C ASP A 71 -2.46 14.86 -6.09
N LEU A 72 -2.10 13.59 -6.33
CA LEU A 72 -1.83 12.63 -5.26
C LEU A 72 -0.59 13.01 -4.45
N HIS A 73 0.45 13.55 -5.08
CA HIS A 73 1.65 14.04 -4.41
C HIS A 73 1.31 15.18 -3.47
N ASP A 74 0.60 16.20 -3.95
CA ASP A 74 0.22 17.37 -3.15
C ASP A 74 -0.66 16.94 -1.96
N LYS A 75 -1.62 16.05 -2.20
CA LYS A 75 -2.47 15.47 -1.16
C LYS A 75 -1.66 14.69 -0.11
N ALA A 76 -0.66 13.91 -0.53
CA ALA A 76 0.23 13.20 0.39
C ALA A 76 1.06 14.18 1.24
N MET A 77 1.57 15.25 0.64
CA MET A 77 2.30 16.30 1.37
C MET A 77 1.40 17.00 2.39
N GLN A 78 0.15 17.31 2.03
CA GLN A 78 -0.82 17.86 2.98
C GLN A 78 -1.06 16.92 4.17
N TYR A 79 -1.21 15.61 3.93
CA TYR A 79 -1.38 14.64 5.00
C TYR A 79 -0.16 14.55 5.94
N ARG A 80 1.06 14.63 5.40
CA ARG A 80 2.29 14.67 6.21
C ARG A 80 2.35 15.89 7.11
N HIS A 81 2.00 17.07 6.58
CA HIS A 81 1.91 18.29 7.38
C HIS A 81 0.87 18.19 8.50
N GLN A 82 -0.33 17.68 8.19
CA GLN A 82 -1.39 17.46 9.18
C GLN A 82 -0.92 16.50 10.30
N LYS A 83 -0.27 15.40 9.92
CA LYS A 83 0.30 14.44 10.87
C LYS A 83 1.40 15.08 11.72
N HIS A 84 2.30 15.86 11.11
CA HIS A 84 3.36 16.55 11.84
C HIS A 84 2.78 17.48 12.91
N ASN A 85 1.66 18.15 12.60
CA ASN A 85 0.99 19.08 13.52
C ASN A 85 0.03 18.37 14.51
N ASP A 86 -0.29 17.10 14.29
CA ASP A 86 -1.05 16.28 15.24
C ASP A 86 -0.19 15.95 16.47
N LYS A 87 -0.76 16.17 17.68
CA LYS A 87 -0.05 15.95 18.95
C LYS A 87 0.45 14.51 19.12
N ASN A 88 -0.29 13.54 18.58
CA ASN A 88 0.03 12.12 18.68
C ASN A 88 0.75 11.61 17.42
N LYS A 89 1.09 12.50 16.48
CA LYS A 89 1.67 12.18 15.16
C LYS A 89 0.83 11.15 14.40
N CYS A 90 -0.49 11.18 14.59
CA CYS A 90 -1.41 10.29 13.91
C CYS A 90 -1.72 10.81 12.50
N HIS A 91 -1.69 9.91 11.52
CA HIS A 91 -2.04 10.25 10.14
C HIS A 91 -3.53 10.67 10.06
N PRO A 92 -3.93 11.64 9.22
CA PRO A 92 -5.33 12.09 9.13
C PRO A 92 -6.29 11.00 8.63
N ILE A 93 -5.83 10.14 7.71
CA ILE A 93 -6.57 8.95 7.25
C ILE A 93 -6.09 7.71 8.02
N ARG A 94 -7.01 7.00 8.69
CA ARG A 94 -6.71 5.88 9.60
C ARG A 94 -7.60 4.68 9.27
N PRO A 95 -7.35 4.00 8.14
CA PRO A 95 -8.19 2.88 7.75
C PRO A 95 -8.05 1.74 8.78
N VAL A 96 -9.14 1.04 9.06
CA VAL A 96 -9.13 -0.12 9.95
C VAL A 96 -8.98 -1.39 9.13
N ARG A 97 -8.27 -2.38 9.67
CA ARG A 97 -8.13 -3.69 9.02
C ARG A 97 -9.50 -4.30 8.74
N GLY A 98 -9.67 -4.80 7.51
CA GLY A 98 -10.94 -5.34 7.02
C GLY A 98 -11.85 -4.31 6.35
N GLU A 99 -11.57 -3.02 6.47
CA GLU A 99 -12.27 -2.00 5.67
C GLU A 99 -11.90 -2.10 4.19
N ILE A 100 -12.82 -1.67 3.34
CA ILE A 100 -12.66 -1.62 1.89
C ILE A 100 -12.79 -0.17 1.46
N TYR A 101 -11.82 0.29 0.67
CA TYR A 101 -11.81 1.64 0.09
C TYR A 101 -11.75 1.56 -1.42
N MET A 102 -12.36 2.52 -2.10
CA MET A 102 -12.04 2.76 -3.50
C MET A 102 -10.68 3.46 -3.55
N ALA A 103 -9.73 2.95 -4.33
CA ALA A 103 -8.37 3.48 -4.40
C ALA A 103 -7.85 3.56 -5.85
N GLU A 104 -7.07 4.61 -6.13
CA GLU A 104 -6.40 4.81 -7.42
C GLU A 104 -5.04 4.08 -7.42
N LEU A 105 -4.96 3.01 -8.21
CA LEU A 105 -3.78 2.14 -8.30
C LEU A 105 -2.82 2.56 -9.41
N GLY A 106 -3.20 3.52 -10.26
CA GLY A 106 -2.34 4.17 -11.24
C GLY A 106 -2.27 3.47 -12.58
N SER A 107 -1.28 3.86 -13.38
CA SER A 107 -0.96 3.22 -14.66
C SER A 107 0.31 2.38 -14.53
N ASN A 108 0.16 1.09 -14.26
CA ASN A 108 1.27 0.17 -13.98
C ASN A 108 1.59 -0.77 -15.17
N VAL A 109 2.54 -1.68 -14.94
CA VAL A 109 3.12 -2.55 -15.97
C VAL A 109 2.35 -3.88 -16.07
N GLY A 110 2.07 -4.31 -17.30
CA GLY A 110 1.56 -5.65 -17.57
C GLY A 110 0.20 -5.93 -16.91
N SER A 111 0.16 -6.95 -16.05
CA SER A 111 -1.07 -7.45 -15.40
C SER A 111 -1.26 -6.95 -13.96
N GLU A 112 -0.48 -5.95 -13.54
CA GLU A 112 -0.70 -5.23 -12.29
C GLU A 112 -2.05 -4.51 -12.33
N PHE A 113 -2.64 -4.28 -11.15
CA PHE A 113 -3.90 -3.54 -11.07
C PHE A 113 -3.68 -2.06 -11.39
N ASN A 114 -4.55 -1.49 -12.21
CA ASN A 114 -4.48 -0.10 -12.67
C ASN A 114 -5.78 0.63 -12.37
N SER A 115 -5.78 1.95 -12.40
CA SER A 115 -6.98 2.78 -12.25
C SER A 115 -7.67 2.59 -10.88
N TRP A 116 -8.92 3.03 -10.77
CA TRP A 116 -9.73 2.89 -9.56
C TRP A 116 -10.26 1.48 -9.33
N HIS A 117 -9.88 0.89 -8.20
CA HIS A 117 -10.40 -0.39 -7.74
C HIS A 117 -10.79 -0.35 -6.25
N PRO A 118 -11.79 -1.14 -5.81
CA PRO A 118 -11.94 -1.43 -4.40
C PRO A 118 -10.71 -2.19 -3.90
N VAL A 119 -10.20 -1.83 -2.75
CA VAL A 119 -9.06 -2.46 -2.09
C VAL A 119 -9.40 -2.79 -0.65
N LEU A 120 -9.04 -4.00 -0.21
CA LEU A 120 -9.21 -4.46 1.16
C LEU A 120 -7.97 -4.07 1.97
N ILE A 121 -8.18 -3.38 3.10
CA ILE A 121 -7.12 -3.01 4.03
C ILE A 121 -6.71 -4.24 4.85
N ILE A 122 -5.44 -4.63 4.78
CA ILE A 122 -4.93 -5.81 5.49
C ILE A 122 -3.83 -5.51 6.53
N GLN A 123 -3.26 -4.30 6.48
CA GLN A 123 -2.30 -3.82 7.48
C GLN A 123 -2.97 -3.72 8.87
N ASN A 124 -2.16 -3.91 9.92
CA ASN A 124 -2.61 -3.78 11.31
C ASN A 124 -2.97 -2.32 11.66
N ASP A 125 -3.93 -2.15 12.58
CA ASP A 125 -4.50 -0.84 12.91
C ASP A 125 -3.49 0.14 13.52
N ARG A 126 -2.50 -0.36 14.26
CA ARG A 126 -1.41 0.48 14.77
C ARG A 126 -0.60 1.07 13.61
N GLY A 127 -0.20 0.24 12.64
CA GLY A 127 0.45 0.72 11.42
C GLY A 127 -0.43 1.74 10.68
N ASN A 128 -1.73 1.45 10.55
CA ASN A 128 -2.67 2.36 9.89
C ASN A 128 -2.90 3.66 10.66
N THR A 129 -2.62 3.73 11.95
CA THR A 129 -2.75 4.96 12.72
C THR A 129 -1.62 5.94 12.41
N TYR A 130 -0.39 5.44 12.27
CA TYR A 130 0.81 6.30 12.23
C TYR A 130 1.51 6.36 10.87
N SER A 131 1.42 5.33 10.04
CA SER A 131 2.13 5.26 8.75
C SER A 131 1.52 6.20 7.70
N GLU A 132 2.32 6.73 6.77
CA GLU A 132 1.82 7.38 5.54
C GLU A 132 1.15 6.38 4.59
N LYS A 133 1.52 5.11 4.72
CA LYS A 133 1.15 4.02 3.80
C LYS A 133 0.32 2.96 4.50
N THR A 134 -0.47 2.23 3.72
CA THR A 134 -1.19 1.04 4.14
C THR A 134 -0.95 -0.13 3.17
N ILE A 135 -1.02 -1.36 3.67
CA ILE A 135 -0.96 -2.58 2.86
C ILE A 135 -2.39 -3.01 2.52
N VAL A 136 -2.61 -3.32 1.24
CA VAL A 136 -3.92 -3.64 0.69
C VAL A 136 -3.91 -4.87 -0.22
N LEU A 137 -5.09 -5.41 -0.48
CA LEU A 137 -5.35 -6.36 -1.55
C LEU A 137 -6.39 -5.80 -2.52
N PRO A 138 -6.13 -5.78 -3.84
CA PRO A 138 -7.09 -5.31 -4.81
C PRO A 138 -8.27 -6.28 -4.96
N MET A 139 -9.43 -5.70 -5.24
CA MET A 139 -10.69 -6.42 -5.46
C MET A 139 -11.23 -6.18 -6.87
N THR A 140 -11.92 -7.19 -7.39
CA THR A 140 -12.60 -7.12 -8.69
C THR A 140 -13.93 -7.85 -8.65
N GLY A 141 -14.87 -7.47 -9.52
CA GLY A 141 -16.15 -8.17 -9.63
C GLY A 141 -15.97 -9.59 -10.19
N TYR A 142 -16.66 -10.56 -9.61
CA TYR A 142 -16.69 -11.92 -10.15
C TYR A 142 -17.55 -11.99 -11.41
N LYS A 143 -17.04 -12.64 -12.46
CA LYS A 143 -17.81 -13.00 -13.66
C LYS A 143 -17.82 -14.53 -13.75
N GLN A 144 -19.01 -15.15 -13.74
CA GLN A 144 -19.16 -16.61 -13.68
C GLN A 144 -18.38 -17.36 -14.78
N ASN A 145 -18.22 -16.75 -15.95
CA ASN A 145 -17.55 -17.37 -17.11
C ASN A 145 -16.02 -17.19 -17.12
N LYS A 146 -15.41 -16.57 -16.09
CA LYS A 146 -13.95 -16.45 -15.98
C LYS A 146 -13.37 -17.58 -15.14
N ARG A 147 -12.25 -18.14 -15.59
CA ARG A 147 -11.46 -19.12 -14.84
C ARG A 147 -11.11 -18.55 -13.46
N TYR A 148 -11.54 -19.24 -12.41
CA TYR A 148 -11.29 -18.88 -11.02
C TYR A 148 -10.20 -19.76 -10.43
N ASP A 149 -9.06 -19.18 -10.11
CA ASP A 149 -8.00 -19.86 -9.36
C ASP A 149 -8.13 -19.55 -7.86
N LYS A 150 -8.61 -20.55 -7.12
CA LYS A 150 -8.83 -20.47 -5.67
C LYS A 150 -7.56 -20.26 -4.84
N ASN A 151 -6.38 -20.49 -5.43
CA ASN A 151 -5.09 -20.34 -4.76
C ASN A 151 -4.64 -18.87 -4.70
N ILE A 152 -4.99 -18.08 -5.72
CA ILE A 152 -4.63 -16.66 -5.82
C ILE A 152 -5.81 -15.71 -5.59
N TYR A 153 -7.04 -16.23 -5.55
CA TYR A 153 -8.24 -15.44 -5.25
C TYR A 153 -9.02 -15.96 -4.03
N HIS A 154 -9.76 -15.06 -3.40
CA HIS A 154 -10.79 -15.37 -2.41
C HIS A 154 -12.12 -14.74 -2.85
N LYS A 155 -13.20 -15.53 -2.86
CA LYS A 155 -14.55 -15.04 -3.18
C LYS A 155 -15.15 -14.35 -1.96
N ILE A 156 -15.74 -13.19 -2.17
CA ILE A 156 -16.48 -12.43 -1.18
C ILE A 156 -17.94 -12.37 -1.64
N TYR A 157 -18.84 -12.77 -0.75
CA TYR A 157 -20.28 -12.78 -0.94
C TYR A 157 -20.91 -11.53 -0.30
N PRO A 158 -22.13 -11.14 -0.71
CA PRO A 158 -22.83 -10.01 -0.09
C PRO A 158 -22.96 -10.12 1.44
N ASP A 159 -23.17 -11.34 1.96
CA ASP A 159 -23.35 -11.61 3.40
C ASP A 159 -22.03 -11.60 4.19
N ASP A 160 -20.89 -11.41 3.53
CA ASP A 160 -19.56 -11.37 4.17
C ASP A 160 -19.23 -9.99 4.78
N PHE A 161 -20.13 -9.01 4.66
CA PHE A 161 -19.92 -7.62 5.06
C PHE A 161 -20.61 -7.29 6.39
N ASP A 162 -19.87 -6.65 7.29
CA ASP A 162 -20.43 -5.99 8.48
C ASP A 162 -20.95 -4.58 8.13
N GLU A 163 -20.31 -3.94 7.14
CA GLU A 163 -20.68 -2.61 6.65
C GLU A 163 -20.61 -2.56 5.13
N GLY A 164 -21.55 -1.86 4.50
CA GLY A 164 -21.69 -1.83 3.04
C GLY A 164 -22.42 -3.06 2.50
N GLN A 165 -23.11 -2.91 1.37
CA GLN A 165 -23.94 -3.97 0.78
C GLN A 165 -23.67 -4.09 -0.71
N PRO A 166 -22.59 -4.78 -1.12
CA PRO A 166 -22.38 -5.05 -2.52
C PRO A 166 -23.38 -6.10 -3.01
N ASN A 167 -24.11 -5.79 -4.07
CA ASN A 167 -25.13 -6.67 -4.66
C ASN A 167 -24.54 -7.83 -5.49
N LYS A 168 -23.21 -7.98 -5.53
CA LYS A 168 -22.52 -8.93 -6.42
C LYS A 168 -21.33 -9.59 -5.71
N ILE A 169 -21.11 -10.86 -6.05
CA ILE A 169 -19.92 -11.59 -5.64
C ILE A 169 -18.67 -10.88 -6.17
N SER A 170 -17.70 -10.70 -5.29
CA SER A 170 -16.42 -10.07 -5.61
C SER A 170 -15.27 -11.04 -5.37
N LEU A 171 -14.10 -10.73 -5.93
CA LEU A 171 -12.86 -11.47 -5.76
C LEU A 171 -11.82 -10.55 -5.12
N VAL A 172 -11.21 -10.98 -4.02
CA VAL A 172 -9.97 -10.41 -3.49
C VAL A 172 -8.81 -11.19 -4.11
N LYS A 173 -7.84 -10.51 -4.74
CA LYS A 173 -6.66 -11.17 -5.31
C LYS A 173 -5.52 -11.20 -4.29
N ILE A 174 -5.30 -12.37 -3.71
CA ILE A 174 -4.29 -12.64 -2.67
C ILE A 174 -2.87 -12.42 -3.19
N ALA A 175 -2.63 -12.73 -4.47
CA ALA A 175 -1.30 -12.65 -5.07
C ALA A 175 -0.77 -11.23 -5.29
N ASP A 176 -1.65 -10.23 -5.29
CA ASP A 176 -1.30 -8.82 -5.55
C ASP A 176 -1.30 -8.00 -4.26
N ILE A 177 -0.69 -8.54 -3.20
CA ILE A 177 -0.42 -7.77 -1.98
C ILE A 177 0.47 -6.58 -2.33
N THR A 178 -0.01 -5.37 -2.03
CA THR A 178 0.74 -4.15 -2.34
C THR A 178 0.60 -3.11 -1.25
N THR A 179 1.57 -2.20 -1.20
CA THR A 179 1.59 -1.05 -0.29
C THR A 179 1.25 0.21 -1.07
N ILE A 180 0.28 0.99 -0.58
CA ILE A 180 -0.12 2.25 -1.20
C ILE A 180 -0.01 3.40 -0.20
N ASP A 181 0.32 4.60 -0.70
CA ASP A 181 0.18 5.83 0.07
C ASP A 181 -1.30 6.12 0.32
N LYS A 182 -1.65 6.59 1.53
CA LYS A 182 -3.04 6.85 1.91
C LYS A 182 -3.68 8.01 1.12
N ALA A 183 -2.89 8.84 0.43
CA ALA A 183 -3.41 9.82 -0.54
C ALA A 183 -4.25 9.15 -1.64
N ARG A 184 -3.93 7.90 -2.00
CA ARG A 184 -4.65 7.10 -3.01
C ARG A 184 -6.02 6.61 -2.54
N LEU A 185 -6.27 6.60 -1.22
CA LEU A 185 -7.56 6.18 -0.69
C LEU A 185 -8.62 7.25 -1.00
N GLY A 186 -9.68 6.82 -1.67
CA GLY A 186 -10.91 7.58 -1.88
C GLY A 186 -11.94 7.25 -0.80
N ARG A 187 -13.19 7.03 -1.21
CA ARG A 187 -14.29 6.73 -0.28
C ARG A 187 -14.19 5.31 0.31
N LYS A 188 -14.58 5.17 1.59
CA LYS A 188 -14.88 3.87 2.20
C LYS A 188 -16.09 3.26 1.50
N VAL A 189 -16.01 1.98 1.17
CA VAL A 189 -17.05 1.19 0.48
C VAL A 189 -17.76 0.25 1.43
N GLY A 190 -17.03 -0.30 2.41
CA GLY A 190 -17.59 -1.25 3.37
C GLY A 190 -16.53 -1.84 4.29
N LYS A 191 -16.89 -2.89 5.01
CA LYS A 191 -16.02 -3.64 5.91
C LYS A 191 -16.42 -5.11 5.90
N LEU A 192 -15.45 -6.01 5.77
CA LEU A 192 -15.66 -7.45 5.87
C LEU A 192 -15.74 -7.88 7.33
N ASN A 193 -16.51 -8.93 7.58
CA ASN A 193 -16.60 -9.55 8.89
C ASN A 193 -15.31 -10.27 9.30
N ASP A 194 -15.13 -10.46 10.61
CA ASP A 194 -13.93 -11.05 11.19
C ASP A 194 -13.69 -12.50 10.73
N HIS A 195 -14.77 -13.26 10.49
CA HIS A 195 -14.68 -14.64 10.01
C HIS A 195 -13.99 -14.70 8.64
N VAL A 196 -14.45 -13.88 7.69
CA VAL A 196 -13.88 -13.79 6.34
C VAL A 196 -12.46 -13.24 6.40
N MET A 197 -12.20 -12.23 7.24
CA MET A 197 -10.84 -11.71 7.44
C MET A 197 -9.88 -12.77 7.97
N LYS A 198 -10.33 -13.69 8.84
CA LYS A 198 -9.52 -14.83 9.28
C LYS A 198 -9.17 -15.78 8.14
N MET A 199 -10.14 -16.08 7.26
CA MET A 199 -9.90 -16.93 6.08
C MET A 199 -8.91 -16.29 5.10
N ILE A 200 -9.03 -14.97 4.86
CA ILE A 200 -8.09 -14.22 4.02
C ILE A 200 -6.70 -14.23 4.65
N THR A 201 -6.60 -14.05 5.97
CA THR A 201 -5.32 -14.10 6.70
C THR A 201 -4.62 -15.45 6.55
N ASP A 202 -5.35 -16.56 6.69
CA ASP A 202 -4.78 -17.90 6.49
C ASP A 202 -4.35 -18.14 5.04
N LYS A 203 -5.13 -17.63 4.06
CA LYS A 203 -4.73 -17.68 2.65
C LYS A 203 -3.46 -16.88 2.38
N LEU A 204 -3.35 -15.65 2.88
CA LEU A 204 -2.14 -14.83 2.77
C LEU A 204 -0.92 -15.53 3.38
N ARG A 205 -1.09 -16.09 4.58
CA ARG A 205 -0.05 -16.86 5.26
C ARG A 205 0.45 -18.02 4.40
N LYS A 206 -0.47 -18.81 3.82
CA LYS A 206 -0.14 -19.91 2.89
C LYS A 206 0.55 -19.40 1.63
N HIS A 207 0.04 -18.30 1.06
CA HIS A 207 0.57 -17.69 -0.16
C HIS A 207 2.02 -17.20 0.02
N LEU A 208 2.34 -16.62 1.18
CA LEU A 208 3.67 -16.16 1.54
C LEU A 208 4.56 -17.26 2.16
N ALA A 209 4.13 -18.52 2.13
CA ALA A 209 4.83 -19.66 2.72
C ALA A 209 5.20 -19.49 4.20
N ILE A 210 4.44 -18.70 4.96
CA ILE A 210 4.68 -18.47 6.38
C ILE A 210 4.22 -19.68 7.18
N ARG A 211 5.18 -20.36 7.81
CA ARG A 211 4.92 -21.50 8.69
C ARG A 211 4.44 -21.00 10.06
N THR A 212 3.36 -21.59 10.55
CA THR A 212 3.00 -21.46 11.96
C THR A 212 3.58 -22.63 12.71
N CYS A 213 4.24 -22.37 13.84
CA CYS A 213 4.56 -23.40 14.80
C CYS A 213 3.22 -23.89 15.38
N GLN A 214 2.64 -24.93 14.78
CA GLN A 214 1.58 -25.66 15.45
C GLN A 214 2.26 -26.44 16.58
N ASN A 215 2.10 -25.97 17.82
CA ASN A 215 2.29 -26.85 18.96
C ASN A 215 1.31 -28.01 18.76
N LYS A 216 1.83 -29.19 18.39
CA LYS A 216 1.04 -30.41 18.40
C LYS A 216 0.57 -30.59 19.85
N PRO A 217 -0.74 -30.63 20.14
CA PRO A 217 -1.18 -31.07 21.46
C PRO A 217 -0.69 -32.52 21.63
N GLY A 218 0.28 -32.74 22.53
CA GLY A 218 0.75 -34.08 22.90
C GLY A 218 2.25 -34.38 22.78
N GLN A 219 3.12 -33.43 22.39
CA GLN A 219 4.57 -33.64 22.61
C GLN A 219 4.96 -33.15 24.01
N THR A 220 4.67 -33.98 25.01
CA THR A 220 5.36 -33.94 26.30
C THR A 220 6.84 -34.10 26.01
N ALA A 221 7.65 -33.09 26.32
CA ALA A 221 9.09 -33.23 26.37
C ALA A 221 9.41 -34.29 27.44
N LEU A 222 9.67 -35.52 27.00
CA LEU A 222 10.35 -36.51 27.82
C LEU A 222 11.74 -35.95 28.09
N ARG A 223 11.99 -35.65 29.37
CA ARG A 223 13.28 -35.28 29.93
C ARG A 223 14.26 -36.43 29.83
#